data_AF-A0A851EY06-F1
#
_entry.id   AF-A0A851EY06-F1
#
_cell.length_a   1.000
_cell.length_b   1.000
_cell.length_c   1.000
_cell.angle_alpha   90.00
_cell.angle_beta   90.00
_cell.angle_gamma   90.00
#
_symmetry.space_group_name_H-M   'P 1'
#
loop_
_entity.id
_entity.type
_entity.pdbx_description
1 polymer ?
#
loop_
_entity_poly.entity_id
_entity_poly.type
_entity_poly.pdbx_seq_one_letter_code
_entity_poly.pdbx_strand_id
1 'polypeptide(L)'
;RALKSEGVCESVLYGLPFIIKPTSCWQLDWDELETNQHSFHALCHSLLKRKWMLLAKHEPQNTSPSCNTVLLSYYVIIPSDSATLLVKAVAIRELLLPSAFPALLAEHPERVHGPIESALNSLEVEVAYNPLHLKSNLYKHLKSLLYKPPHRQQAQPREQRPERHQPKQVSHCLAKAAVAPLLMAASPHCTFRPAAAAAARRDSCEHSLLPGEYKE
;
A
#
# COMPACT_ATOMS: atom_id res chain seq x y z
N ARG A 1 20.89 9.71 6.84
CA ARG A 1 22.27 9.17 6.74
C ARG A 1 22.50 8.69 5.30
N ALA A 2 23.73 8.69 4.78
CA ALA A 2 24.02 8.07 3.48
C ALA A 2 24.36 6.58 3.65
N LEU A 3 23.90 5.74 2.72
CA LEU A 3 24.16 4.30 2.65
C LEU A 3 24.81 3.99 1.31
N LYS A 4 25.74 3.03 1.27
CA LYS A 4 26.21 2.50 -0.02
C LYS A 4 25.17 1.53 -0.58
N SER A 5 24.90 1.59 -1.89
CA SER A 5 23.88 0.77 -2.54
C SER A 5 24.10 -0.73 -2.35
N GLU A 6 25.35 -1.18 -2.41
CA GLU A 6 25.77 -2.57 -2.22
C GLU A 6 25.65 -3.06 -0.77
N GLY A 7 25.53 -2.14 0.19
CA GLY A 7 25.42 -2.47 1.62
C GLY A 7 23.97 -2.65 2.09
N VAL A 8 22.98 -2.44 1.23
CA VAL A 8 21.56 -2.55 1.59
C VAL A 8 21.00 -3.86 1.05
N CYS A 9 20.56 -4.73 1.94
CA CYS A 9 19.87 -5.96 1.56
C CYS A 9 18.42 -5.65 1.16
N GLU A 10 18.01 -5.99 -0.06
CA GLU A 10 16.63 -5.74 -0.51
C GLU A 10 15.60 -6.57 0.26
N SER A 11 16.00 -7.71 0.84
CA SER A 11 15.11 -8.58 1.63
C SER A 11 14.62 -7.94 2.92
N VAL A 12 15.25 -6.87 3.40
CA VAL A 12 14.77 -6.10 4.57
C VAL A 12 13.93 -4.89 4.18
N LEU A 13 13.66 -4.68 2.88
CA LEU A 13 12.76 -3.65 2.39
C LEU A 13 11.38 -4.26 2.15
N TYR A 14 10.33 -3.57 2.57
CA TYR A 14 8.98 -4.12 2.50
C TYR A 14 7.92 -3.04 2.19
N GLY A 15 6.70 -3.52 1.95
CA GLY A 15 5.54 -2.67 1.71
C GLY A 15 5.50 -2.08 0.31
N LEU A 16 4.55 -1.17 0.11
CA LEU A 16 4.37 -0.47 -1.16
C LEU A 16 5.40 0.66 -1.27
N PRO A 17 6.14 0.75 -2.38
CA PRO A 17 7.07 1.83 -2.59
C PRO A 17 6.35 3.14 -2.95
N PHE A 18 6.99 4.26 -2.66
CA PHE A 18 6.54 5.60 -3.08
C PHE A 18 7.56 6.21 -4.04
N ILE A 19 7.08 7.06 -4.95
CA ILE A 19 7.94 7.83 -5.85
C ILE A 19 7.88 9.30 -5.42
N ILE A 20 9.04 9.86 -5.08
CA ILE A 20 9.22 11.28 -4.87
C ILE A 20 9.72 11.89 -6.18
N LYS A 21 9.10 13.01 -6.54
CA LYS A 21 9.46 13.89 -7.64
C LYS A 21 9.51 15.33 -7.12
N PRO A 22 10.18 16.25 -7.83
CA PRO A 22 10.09 17.67 -7.52
C PRO A 22 8.63 18.12 -7.45
N THR A 23 8.33 19.01 -6.50
CA THR A 23 6.99 19.57 -6.38
C THR A 23 6.70 20.53 -7.53
N SER A 24 5.43 20.61 -7.92
CA SER A 24 4.90 21.63 -8.83
C SER A 24 3.81 22.43 -8.14
N CYS A 25 3.97 22.64 -6.82
CA CYS A 25 3.00 23.34 -6.01
C CYS A 25 2.88 24.80 -6.46
N TRP A 26 1.65 25.24 -6.72
CA TRP A 26 1.35 26.62 -7.13
C TRP A 26 1.59 27.66 -6.02
N GLN A 27 1.78 27.23 -4.77
CA GLN A 27 2.03 28.12 -3.64
C GLN A 27 3.47 28.64 -3.59
N LEU A 28 4.37 28.02 -4.36
CA LEU A 28 5.76 28.45 -4.51
C LEU A 28 5.85 29.38 -5.72
N ASP A 29 6.79 30.32 -5.68
CA ASP A 29 7.07 31.15 -6.84
C ASP A 29 7.87 30.38 -7.92
N TRP A 30 8.03 31.01 -9.10
CA TRP A 30 8.69 30.36 -10.23
C TRP A 30 10.17 30.08 -9.98
N ASP A 31 10.87 30.99 -9.30
CA ASP A 31 12.30 30.88 -9.03
C ASP A 31 12.57 29.76 -8.00
N GLU A 32 11.70 29.62 -6.99
CA GLU A 32 11.71 28.53 -6.02
C GLU A 32 11.41 27.18 -6.69
N LEU A 33 10.42 27.11 -7.57
CA LEU A 33 10.10 25.89 -8.32
C LEU A 33 11.28 25.47 -9.20
N GLU A 34 11.89 26.41 -9.92
CA GLU A 34 13.05 26.16 -10.75
C GLU A 34 14.25 25.71 -9.92
N THR A 35 14.54 26.41 -8.82
CA THR A 35 15.64 26.04 -7.89
C THR A 35 15.41 24.67 -7.28
N ASN A 36 14.18 24.33 -6.90
CA ASN A 36 13.81 23.03 -6.37
C ASN A 36 14.02 21.92 -7.41
N GLN A 37 13.62 22.15 -8.66
CA GLN A 37 13.83 21.21 -9.76
C GLN A 37 15.33 20.91 -9.96
N HIS A 38 16.14 21.97 -10.08
CA HIS A 38 17.59 21.85 -10.26
C HIS A 38 18.26 21.15 -9.08
N SER A 39 17.90 21.53 -7.85
CA SER A 39 18.44 20.95 -6.62
C SER A 39 18.11 19.46 -6.51
N PHE A 40 16.86 19.09 -6.82
CA PHE A 40 16.42 17.69 -6.80
C PHE A 40 17.16 16.85 -7.84
N HIS A 41 17.31 17.36 -9.07
CA HIS A 41 18.07 16.69 -10.12
C HIS A 41 19.55 16.52 -9.75
N ALA A 42 20.17 17.57 -9.20
CA ALA A 42 21.55 17.53 -8.73
C ALA A 42 21.74 16.49 -7.61
N LEU A 43 20.76 16.37 -6.70
CA LEU A 43 20.74 15.33 -5.67
C LEU A 43 20.70 13.93 -6.28
N CYS A 44 19.72 13.65 -7.16
CA CYS A 44 19.58 12.35 -7.83
C CYS A 44 20.88 11.94 -8.54
N HIS A 45 21.43 12.85 -9.36
CA HIS A 45 22.67 12.61 -10.09
C HIS A 45 23.86 12.35 -9.16
N SER A 46 23.97 13.13 -8.08
CA SER A 46 25.05 12.98 -7.10
C SER A 46 24.99 11.64 -6.37
N LEU A 47 23.80 11.17 -6.01
CA LEU A 47 23.59 9.87 -5.37
C LEU A 47 23.91 8.72 -6.33
N LEU A 48 23.44 8.79 -7.59
CA LEU A 48 23.75 7.78 -8.62
C LEU A 48 25.25 7.66 -8.87
N LYS A 49 25.93 8.80 -9.09
CA LYS A 49 27.38 8.83 -9.35
C LYS A 49 28.20 8.20 -8.22
N ARG A 50 27.73 8.37 -6.97
CA ARG A 50 28.38 7.82 -5.77
C ARG A 50 27.94 6.40 -5.43
N LYS A 51 26.94 5.85 -6.13
CA LYS A 51 26.25 4.61 -5.76
C LYS A 51 25.72 4.66 -4.32
N TRP A 52 25.13 5.79 -3.94
CA TRP A 52 24.61 6.04 -2.60
C TRP A 52 23.08 6.08 -2.57
N MET A 53 22.54 5.71 -1.41
CA MET A 53 21.14 5.85 -1.02
C MET A 53 21.05 6.70 0.25
N LEU A 54 19.86 7.15 0.61
CA LEU A 54 19.63 7.88 1.86
C LEU A 54 18.76 7.07 2.81
N LEU A 55 19.21 6.91 4.06
CA LEU A 55 18.37 6.48 5.16
C LEU A 55 17.67 7.68 5.77
N ALA A 56 16.35 7.72 5.64
CA ALA A 56 15.48 8.69 6.26
C ALA A 56 14.82 8.08 7.51
N LYS A 57 14.64 8.93 8.52
CA LYS A 57 13.91 8.64 9.74
C LYS A 57 12.66 9.50 9.72
N HIS A 58 11.51 8.89 9.96
CA HIS A 58 10.25 9.60 10.12
C HIS A 58 9.89 9.65 11.60
N GLU A 59 9.72 10.87 12.09
CA GLU A 59 9.28 11.16 13.44
C GLU A 59 7.84 11.68 13.39
N PRO A 60 6.89 11.02 14.08
CA PRO A 60 5.51 11.47 14.09
C PRO A 60 5.39 12.82 14.82
N GLN A 61 4.83 13.82 14.14
CA GLN A 61 4.64 15.19 14.67
C GLN A 61 3.68 15.26 15.87
N ASN A 62 2.75 14.31 15.99
CA ASN A 62 1.71 14.28 17.02
C ASN A 62 1.84 13.01 17.84
N THR A 63 2.71 13.01 18.86
CA THR A 63 2.71 11.95 19.87
C THR A 63 1.61 12.24 20.89
N SER A 64 0.68 11.30 21.05
CA SER A 64 -0.34 11.39 22.10
C SER A 64 0.35 11.51 23.46
N PRO A 65 -0.09 12.42 24.36
CA PRO A 65 0.49 12.55 25.70
C PRO A 65 0.36 11.28 26.56
N SER A 66 -0.46 10.31 26.14
CA SER A 66 -0.64 9.02 26.82
C SER A 66 0.43 7.98 26.52
N CYS A 67 1.26 8.17 25.49
CA CYS A 67 2.29 7.21 25.11
C CYS A 67 3.67 7.83 25.34
N ASN A 68 4.38 7.37 26.37
CA ASN A 68 5.73 7.83 26.71
C ASN A 68 6.82 7.40 25.69
N THR A 69 6.44 6.77 24.57
CA THR A 69 7.37 6.19 23.59
C THR A 69 7.08 6.72 22.20
N VAL A 70 8.12 7.23 21.54
CA VAL A 70 8.06 7.68 20.13
C VAL A 70 8.29 6.48 19.21
N LEU A 71 7.30 6.18 18.36
CA LEU A 71 7.47 5.19 17.29
C LEU A 71 8.23 5.83 16.13
N LEU A 72 9.35 5.22 15.76
CA LEU A 72 10.22 5.70 14.69
C LEU A 72 10.14 4.76 13.50
N SER A 73 9.84 5.32 12.33
CA SER A 73 9.84 4.58 11.07
C SER A 73 11.06 4.95 10.25
N TYR A 74 11.64 3.95 9.56
CA TYR A 74 12.82 4.15 8.73
C TYR A 74 12.51 3.83 7.27
N TYR A 75 13.08 4.64 6.39
CA TYR A 75 12.89 4.52 4.95
C TYR A 75 14.24 4.62 4.24
N VAL A 76 14.42 3.83 3.19
CA VAL A 76 15.52 4.00 2.24
C VAL A 76 14.99 4.75 1.04
N ILE A 77 15.69 5.82 0.68
CA ILE A 77 15.46 6.65 -0.50
C ILE A 77 16.54 6.30 -1.52
N ILE A 78 16.11 5.80 -2.67
CA ILE A 78 16.92 5.21 -3.71
C ILE A 78 16.81 6.11 -4.95
N PRO A 79 17.91 6.61 -5.53
CA PRO A 79 17.82 7.39 -6.75
C PRO A 79 17.55 6.51 -7.98
N SER A 80 16.79 7.03 -8.92
CA SER A 80 16.55 6.44 -10.25
C SER A 80 17.24 7.27 -11.34
N ASP A 81 17.64 6.60 -12.40
CA ASP A 81 18.03 7.17 -13.70
C ASP A 81 16.96 8.09 -14.34
N SER A 82 15.69 7.90 -14.02
CA SER A 82 14.56 8.75 -14.44
C SER A 82 14.44 10.10 -13.71
N ALA A 83 15.50 10.52 -12.99
CA ALA A 83 15.51 11.72 -12.14
C ALA A 83 14.40 11.73 -11.08
N THR A 84 14.04 10.56 -10.56
CA THR A 84 13.10 10.37 -9.45
C THR A 84 13.79 9.70 -8.26
N LEU A 85 13.16 9.76 -7.08
CA LEU A 85 13.61 9.04 -5.89
C LEU A 85 12.55 8.02 -5.46
N LEU A 86 12.95 6.76 -5.31
CA LEU A 86 12.11 5.68 -4.83
C LEU A 86 12.26 5.54 -3.31
N VAL A 87 11.16 5.48 -2.59
CA VAL A 87 11.13 5.31 -1.13
C VAL A 87 10.60 3.92 -0.80
N LYS A 88 11.35 3.17 0.00
CA LYS A 88 10.95 1.86 0.53
C LYS A 88 11.03 1.85 2.05
N ALA A 89 10.06 1.23 2.71
CA ALA A 89 10.08 1.06 4.16
C ALA A 89 11.11 -0.01 4.56
N VAL A 90 11.78 0.20 5.69
CA VAL A 90 12.81 -0.71 6.22
C VAL A 90 12.23 -1.54 7.35
N ALA A 91 12.32 -2.86 7.22
CA ALA A 91 11.95 -3.79 8.28
C ALA A 91 12.97 -3.67 9.41
N ILE A 92 12.57 -3.03 10.50
CA ILE A 92 13.37 -2.88 11.71
C ILE A 92 13.42 -4.18 12.51
N ARG A 93 14.29 -4.24 13.52
CA ARG A 93 14.53 -5.44 14.34
C ARG A 93 13.24 -6.06 14.87
N GLU A 94 12.29 -5.23 15.26
CA GLU A 94 11.00 -5.61 15.85
C GLU A 94 10.03 -6.23 14.82
N LEU A 95 10.25 -5.99 13.52
CA LEU A 95 9.44 -6.53 12.42
C LEU A 95 10.07 -7.78 11.78
N LEU A 96 11.33 -8.03 12.07
CA LEU A 96 12.06 -9.19 11.55
C LEU A 96 11.92 -10.36 12.53
N LEU A 97 11.47 -11.50 12.01
CA LEU A 97 11.61 -12.75 12.74
C LEU A 97 13.10 -13.07 12.92
N PRO A 98 13.50 -13.74 14.01
CA PRO A 98 14.86 -14.23 14.15
C PRO A 98 15.24 -15.10 12.95
N SER A 99 16.09 -14.59 12.08
CA SER A 99 16.60 -15.30 10.91
C SER A 99 18.12 -15.21 10.87
N ALA A 100 18.77 -16.35 10.62
CA ALA A 100 20.14 -16.35 10.17
C ALA A 100 20.10 -16.04 8.67
N PHE A 101 20.61 -14.88 8.24
CA PHE A 101 20.85 -14.62 6.83
C PHE A 101 22.10 -15.42 6.44
N PRO A 102 21.96 -16.53 5.67
CA PRO A 102 23.13 -17.29 5.26
C PRO A 102 24.00 -16.40 4.37
N ALA A 103 25.30 -16.37 4.63
CA ALA A 103 26.23 -15.74 3.73
C ALA A 103 26.18 -16.48 2.38
N LEU A 104 26.10 -15.74 1.28
CA LEU A 104 26.18 -16.31 -0.04
C LEU A 104 27.58 -16.92 -0.21
N LEU A 105 27.66 -18.22 -0.51
CA LEU A 105 28.93 -18.90 -0.72
C LEU A 105 29.59 -18.35 -1.98
N ALA A 106 30.85 -17.94 -1.87
CA ALA A 106 31.59 -17.37 -2.99
C ALA A 106 31.81 -18.35 -4.14
N GLU A 107 31.74 -19.66 -3.86
CA GLU A 107 32.05 -20.72 -4.81
C GLU A 107 31.04 -21.86 -4.68
N HIS A 108 30.56 -22.35 -5.82
CA HIS A 108 29.64 -23.48 -5.90
C HIS A 108 30.25 -24.56 -6.79
N PRO A 109 29.89 -25.85 -6.63
CA PRO A 109 30.50 -26.91 -7.42
C PRO A 109 30.21 -26.70 -8.92
N GLU A 110 31.25 -26.75 -9.77
CA GLU A 110 31.11 -26.51 -11.22
C GLU A 110 30.07 -27.40 -11.90
N ARG A 111 29.86 -28.62 -11.36
CA ARG A 111 28.86 -29.57 -11.85
C ARG A 111 27.43 -29.02 -11.83
N VAL A 112 27.14 -28.06 -10.96
CA VAL A 112 25.80 -27.45 -10.82
C VAL A 112 25.66 -26.19 -11.68
N HIS A 113 26.76 -25.53 -12.04
CA HIS A 113 26.75 -24.31 -12.85
C HIS A 113 26.23 -24.58 -14.28
N GLY A 114 26.75 -25.62 -14.95
CA GLY A 114 26.41 -25.91 -16.34
C GLY A 114 24.90 -26.05 -16.62
N PRO A 115 24.15 -26.89 -15.87
CA PRO A 115 22.71 -27.02 -16.04
C PRO A 115 21.92 -25.73 -15.77
N ILE A 116 22.33 -24.96 -14.77
CA ILE A 116 21.66 -23.69 -14.41
C ILE A 116 21.88 -22.66 -15.51
N GLU A 117 23.12 -22.46 -15.95
CA GLU A 117 23.45 -21.54 -17.04
C GLU A 117 22.74 -21.93 -18.35
N SER A 118 22.70 -23.22 -18.68
CA SER A 118 21.95 -23.69 -19.84
C SER A 118 20.45 -23.39 -19.74
N ALA A 119 19.85 -23.53 -18.54
CA ALA A 119 18.45 -23.20 -18.32
C ALA A 119 18.21 -21.70 -18.44
N LEU A 120 19.08 -20.86 -17.86
CA LEU A 120 18.98 -19.40 -17.95
C LEU A 120 19.14 -18.89 -19.38
N ASN A 121 20.08 -19.46 -20.15
CA ASN A 121 20.30 -19.11 -21.56
C ASN A 121 19.14 -19.50 -22.48
N SER A 122 18.27 -20.41 -22.04
CA SER A 122 17.06 -20.78 -22.79
C SER A 122 15.88 -19.83 -22.58
N LEU A 123 15.98 -18.92 -21.60
CA LEU A 123 14.94 -17.94 -21.30
C LEU A 123 15.00 -16.78 -22.30
N GLU A 124 13.83 -16.33 -22.76
CA GLU A 124 13.71 -15.11 -23.54
C GLU A 124 13.95 -13.89 -22.65
N VAL A 125 14.89 -13.03 -23.03
CA VAL A 125 15.23 -11.82 -22.29
C VAL A 125 14.57 -10.62 -22.98
N GLU A 126 13.62 -10.01 -22.30
CA GLU A 126 13.00 -8.76 -22.75
C GLU A 126 13.95 -7.58 -22.52
N VAL A 127 14.14 -6.73 -23.54
CA VAL A 127 14.99 -5.53 -23.45
C VAL A 127 14.40 -4.50 -22.47
N ALA A 128 13.07 -4.43 -22.38
CA ALA A 128 12.36 -3.54 -21.47
C ALA A 128 11.08 -4.20 -20.99
N TYR A 129 10.97 -4.36 -19.67
CA TYR A 129 9.78 -4.87 -19.04
C TYR A 129 8.70 -3.79 -18.95
N ASN A 130 7.51 -4.06 -19.51
CA ASN A 130 6.34 -3.20 -19.38
C ASN A 130 5.25 -3.89 -18.53
N PRO A 131 4.97 -3.42 -17.29
CA PRO A 131 3.99 -4.07 -16.42
C PRO A 131 2.56 -4.09 -16.98
N LEU A 132 2.24 -3.22 -17.95
CA LEU A 132 0.91 -3.20 -18.60
C LEU A 132 0.65 -4.40 -19.52
N HIS A 133 1.70 -5.14 -19.89
CA HIS A 133 1.54 -6.36 -20.70
C HIS A 133 1.03 -7.54 -19.86
N LEU A 134 1.12 -7.48 -18.53
CA LEU A 134 0.63 -8.53 -17.65
C LEU A 134 -0.90 -8.50 -17.51
N LYS A 135 -1.53 -9.64 -17.75
CA LYS A 135 -2.98 -9.83 -17.55
C LYS A 135 -3.21 -10.77 -16.38
N SER A 136 -3.52 -10.22 -15.21
CA SER A 136 -3.84 -11.01 -14.00
C SER A 136 -5.22 -11.68 -14.05
N ASN A 137 -6.07 -11.32 -15.02
CA ASN A 137 -7.48 -11.73 -15.10
C ASN A 137 -8.33 -11.42 -13.85
N LEU A 138 -7.83 -10.57 -12.92
CA LEU A 138 -8.48 -10.26 -11.66
C LEU A 138 -9.93 -9.78 -11.85
N TYR A 139 -10.15 -8.85 -12.79
CA TYR A 139 -11.49 -8.36 -13.10
C TYR A 139 -12.44 -9.47 -13.56
N LYS A 140 -12.00 -10.37 -14.45
CA LYS A 140 -12.80 -11.51 -14.90
C LYS A 140 -13.14 -12.45 -13.75
N HIS A 141 -12.18 -12.69 -12.86
CA HIS A 141 -12.36 -13.54 -11.68
C HIS A 141 -13.37 -12.93 -10.70
N LEU A 142 -13.18 -11.67 -10.31
CA LEU A 142 -14.11 -10.93 -9.45
C LEU A 142 -15.51 -10.87 -10.06
N LYS A 143 -15.59 -10.62 -11.37
CA LYS A 143 -16.86 -10.67 -12.11
C LYS A 143 -17.51 -12.06 -12.01
N SER A 144 -16.76 -13.13 -12.20
CA SER A 144 -17.32 -14.49 -12.08
C SER A 144 -17.79 -14.82 -10.67
N LEU A 145 -17.17 -14.27 -9.61
CA LEU A 145 -17.61 -14.46 -8.23
C LEU A 145 -18.89 -13.68 -7.92
N LEU A 146 -18.94 -12.41 -8.34
CA LEU A 146 -20.04 -11.50 -8.03
C LEU A 146 -21.27 -11.71 -8.92
N TYR A 147 -21.07 -12.15 -10.16
CA TYR A 147 -22.14 -12.38 -11.12
C TYR A 147 -22.53 -13.85 -11.26
N LYS A 148 -22.26 -14.72 -10.26
CA LYS A 148 -22.81 -16.09 -10.28
C LYS A 148 -24.34 -15.97 -10.36
N PRO A 149 -24.98 -16.37 -11.48
CA PRO A 149 -26.43 -16.37 -11.54
C PRO A 149 -26.92 -17.33 -10.44
N PRO A 150 -28.03 -17.00 -9.74
CA PRO A 150 -28.64 -17.95 -8.84
C PRO A 150 -28.88 -19.23 -9.64
N HIS A 151 -28.40 -20.34 -9.09
CA HIS A 151 -28.47 -21.68 -9.64
C HIS A 151 -29.79 -21.83 -10.41
N ARG A 152 -29.73 -21.80 -11.76
CA ARG A 152 -30.87 -22.22 -12.57
C ARG A 152 -31.05 -23.66 -12.17
N GLN A 153 -32.05 -23.94 -11.32
CA GLN A 153 -32.47 -25.28 -11.01
C GLN A 153 -32.67 -25.95 -12.37
N GLN A 154 -31.75 -26.84 -12.70
CA GLN A 154 -31.82 -27.63 -13.90
C GLN A 154 -33.16 -28.34 -13.81
N ALA A 155 -34.11 -27.96 -14.67
CA ALA A 155 -35.39 -28.64 -14.74
C ALA A 155 -35.06 -30.10 -15.04
N GLN A 156 -35.22 -30.98 -14.05
CA GLN A 156 -35.00 -32.39 -14.26
C GLN A 156 -35.94 -32.86 -15.37
N PRO A 157 -35.46 -33.65 -16.35
CA PRO A 157 -36.33 -34.38 -17.25
C PRO A 157 -37.27 -35.24 -16.41
N ARG A 158 -38.57 -35.03 -16.61
CA ARG A 158 -39.65 -35.63 -15.82
C ARG A 158 -39.81 -37.10 -16.22
N GLU A 159 -39.00 -37.99 -15.67
CA GLU A 159 -39.20 -39.44 -15.82
C GLU A 159 -40.07 -39.99 -14.67
N GLN A 160 -41.33 -40.22 -15.03
CA GLN A 160 -42.18 -41.37 -14.69
C GLN A 160 -42.42 -41.73 -13.20
N ARG A 161 -43.68 -41.51 -12.79
CA ARG A 161 -44.37 -42.07 -11.59
C ARG A 161 -44.56 -43.60 -11.70
N PRO A 162 -44.68 -44.33 -10.57
CA PRO A 162 -46.00 -44.73 -10.02
C PRO A 162 -46.14 -44.57 -8.47
N GLU A 163 -47.23 -44.01 -7.93
CA GLU A 163 -48.37 -44.68 -7.20
C GLU A 163 -47.91 -45.62 -6.05
N ARG A 164 -48.39 -45.64 -4.79
CA ARG A 164 -49.67 -45.25 -4.16
C ARG A 164 -49.58 -45.41 -2.61
N HIS A 165 -50.39 -44.61 -1.90
CA HIS A 165 -50.99 -44.81 -0.55
C HIS A 165 -50.20 -44.60 0.78
N GLN A 166 -50.81 -43.75 1.64
CA GLN A 166 -50.49 -43.44 3.05
C GLN A 166 -51.06 -44.52 4.02
N PRO A 167 -50.74 -44.44 5.33
CA PRO A 167 -51.62 -43.72 6.27
C PRO A 167 -50.92 -42.84 7.34
N LYS A 168 -51.68 -41.85 7.86
CA LYS A 168 -51.40 -40.93 9.00
C LYS A 168 -51.18 -41.72 10.32
N GLN A 169 -50.41 -41.30 11.34
CA GLN A 169 -50.50 -40.07 12.15
C GLN A 169 -49.22 -39.80 13.00
N VAL A 170 -48.84 -38.52 13.09
CA VAL A 170 -48.45 -37.71 14.27
C VAL A 170 -47.41 -38.24 15.29
N SER A 171 -46.23 -37.58 15.37
CA SER A 171 -45.77 -36.88 16.59
C SER A 171 -44.50 -36.05 16.33
N HIS A 172 -44.21 -35.14 17.25
CA HIS A 172 -43.40 -33.92 17.15
C HIS A 172 -41.88 -34.13 17.02
N CYS A 173 -41.21 -33.16 16.37
CA CYS A 173 -40.08 -32.36 16.91
C CYS A 173 -39.27 -31.74 15.76
N LEU A 174 -39.64 -30.53 15.35
CA LEU A 174 -38.91 -29.75 14.35
C LEU A 174 -37.84 -28.91 15.07
N ALA A 175 -36.67 -29.48 15.31
CA ALA A 175 -35.52 -28.75 15.84
C ALA A 175 -34.84 -27.98 14.70
N LYS A 176 -35.17 -26.70 14.54
CA LYS A 176 -34.39 -25.74 13.74
C LYS A 176 -33.37 -25.08 14.64
N ALA A 177 -32.09 -25.38 14.43
CA ALA A 177 -31.01 -24.59 14.98
C ALA A 177 -30.91 -23.28 14.19
N ALA A 178 -31.31 -22.17 14.82
CA ALA A 178 -30.99 -20.83 14.34
C ALA A 178 -29.67 -20.41 14.99
N VAL A 179 -28.61 -20.27 14.18
CA VAL A 179 -27.39 -19.59 14.61
C VAL A 179 -27.62 -18.09 14.44
N ALA A 180 -27.46 -17.32 15.51
CA ALA A 180 -27.53 -15.86 15.45
C ALA A 180 -26.44 -15.34 14.49
N PRO A 181 -26.75 -14.40 13.58
CA PRO A 181 -25.73 -13.74 12.80
C PRO A 181 -24.78 -13.01 13.74
N LEU A 182 -23.48 -13.25 13.61
CA LEU A 182 -22.46 -12.43 14.25
C LEU A 182 -22.65 -10.98 13.79
N LEU A 183 -22.85 -10.07 14.75
CA LEU A 183 -22.84 -8.63 14.51
C LEU A 183 -21.46 -8.26 13.97
N MET A 184 -21.37 -8.04 12.65
CA MET A 184 -20.19 -7.43 12.06
C MET A 184 -20.07 -6.01 12.62
N ALA A 185 -19.00 -5.76 13.36
CA ALA A 185 -18.70 -4.43 13.88
C ALA A 185 -18.73 -3.40 12.75
N ALA A 186 -19.41 -2.28 12.98
CA ALA A 186 -19.48 -1.20 12.02
C ALA A 186 -18.08 -0.66 11.71
N SER A 187 -17.78 -0.58 10.41
CA SER A 187 -16.57 0.10 9.90
C SER A 187 -16.58 1.57 10.37
N PRO A 188 -15.46 2.10 10.89
CA PRO A 188 -15.37 3.50 11.31
C PRO A 188 -15.18 4.40 10.08
N HIS A 189 -16.25 4.57 9.30
CA HIS A 189 -16.38 5.70 8.40
C HIS A 189 -17.34 6.69 9.05
N CYS A 190 -16.79 7.48 9.97
CA CYS A 190 -17.45 8.64 10.54
C CYS A 190 -17.48 9.72 9.45
N THR A 191 -18.53 9.73 8.61
CA THR A 191 -18.83 10.85 7.73
C THR A 191 -19.79 11.78 8.46
N PHE A 192 -19.23 12.84 9.03
CA PHE A 192 -19.99 13.98 9.51
C PHE A 192 -20.82 14.57 8.37
N ARG A 193 -22.13 14.69 8.58
CA ARG A 193 -23.02 15.54 7.78
C ARG A 193 -23.49 16.69 8.67
N PRO A 194 -23.47 17.94 8.22
CA PRO A 194 -23.77 19.08 9.07
C PRO A 194 -25.29 19.23 9.27
N ALA A 195 -25.71 19.43 10.52
CA ALA A 195 -27.06 19.88 10.85
C ALA A 195 -27.12 21.41 10.72
N ALA A 196 -28.10 21.88 9.95
CA ALA A 196 -28.41 23.29 9.81
C ALA A 196 -29.37 23.77 10.93
N ALA A 197 -29.21 25.06 11.25
CA ALA A 197 -30.12 25.99 11.93
C ALA A 197 -30.33 25.85 13.45
N ALA A 198 -29.88 26.85 14.23
CA ALA A 198 -30.69 28.06 14.49
C ALA A 198 -29.97 29.09 15.39
N ALA A 199 -29.93 30.31 14.86
CA ALA A 199 -29.76 31.66 15.40
C ALA A 199 -29.60 31.97 16.92
N ALA A 200 -28.71 32.95 17.11
CA ALA A 200 -28.82 34.16 17.95
C ALA A 200 -28.30 34.14 19.41
N ARG A 201 -27.15 34.80 19.61
CA ARG A 201 -26.97 36.04 20.42
C ARG A 201 -25.51 36.53 20.29
N ARG A 202 -25.31 37.65 19.59
CA ARG A 202 -24.65 38.89 20.07
C ARG A 202 -23.75 38.70 21.31
N ASP A 203 -22.45 38.90 21.12
CA ASP A 203 -21.75 39.98 21.81
C ASP A 203 -20.52 40.45 21.02
N SER A 204 -20.30 41.76 21.13
CA SER A 204 -19.40 42.62 20.39
C SER A 204 -18.13 42.86 21.19
N CYS A 205 -16.94 42.75 20.58
CA CYS A 205 -15.73 43.41 21.06
C CYS A 205 -14.80 43.69 19.86
N GLU A 206 -14.90 44.91 19.33
CA GLU A 206 -13.84 45.58 18.57
C GLU A 206 -12.82 46.20 19.56
N HIS A 207 -11.53 46.10 19.22
CA HIS A 207 -10.42 47.00 19.57
C HIS A 207 -9.13 46.31 19.05
N SER A 208 -8.21 46.88 18.27
CA SER A 208 -8.01 48.22 17.73
C SER A 208 -7.10 48.13 16.50
N LEU A 209 -7.32 49.01 15.54
CA LEU A 209 -6.36 49.42 14.50
C LEU A 209 -5.28 50.33 15.11
N LEU A 210 -4.05 50.32 14.57
CA LEU A 210 -3.46 51.45 13.81
C LEU A 210 -1.92 51.29 13.56
N PRO A 211 -1.35 52.02 12.58
CA PRO A 211 -0.21 51.61 11.77
C PRO A 211 1.09 52.38 12.07
N GLY A 212 2.20 51.93 11.48
CA GLY A 212 3.45 52.69 11.38
C GLY A 212 3.86 52.86 9.92
N GLU A 213 3.63 54.05 9.38
CA GLU A 213 4.26 54.54 8.16
C GLU A 213 5.75 54.83 8.43
N TYR A 214 6.62 54.50 7.47
CA TYR A 214 7.91 55.16 7.31
C TYR A 214 8.05 55.64 5.86
N LYS A 215 8.29 56.95 5.74
CA LYS A 215 8.65 57.67 4.52
C LYS A 215 10.09 57.36 4.11
N GLU A 216 10.31 57.21 2.82
CA GLU A 216 11.30 57.99 2.05
C GLU A 216 10.77 58.22 0.64
#